data_AF-T0QSA4-F1
#
_entry.id   AF-T0QSA4-F1
#
_cell.length_a   1.000
_cell.length_b   1.000
_cell.length_c   1.000
_cell.angle_alpha   90.00
_cell.angle_beta   90.00
_cell.angle_gamma   90.00
#
_symmetry.space_group_name_H-M   'P 1'
#
loop_
_entity.id
_entity.type
_entity.pdbx_description
1 polymer ?
#
loop_
_entity_poly.entity_id
_entity_poly.type
_entity_poly.pdbx_seq_one_letter_code
_entity_poly.pdbx_strand_id
1 'polypeptide(L)'
;MPLPEQRSLPLTSVDRALLPPKRHQRRGRLPLLYLLLLLLSSMTTCMVVSIMQRMSLEATLLRVVQDLRHATLLHGENGLVHAAIQRPRVSSAMLDSECKVLGTLYLHLVDRQSHLLMEILRGAHVVVADDRGYYYDLLQNVSGQAYARISSHYSAAPQYAVPQGPLLDTILVGTTARNDSWFQFEGASWDPFAKPVDSALHVLHYLEYSLRGVQVGPLGTSAFTDKTPLRIAFAPIPPRFMFVH
;
A
#
# COMPACT_ATOMS: atom_id res chain seq x y z
N MET A 1 43.40 71.51 68.23
CA MET A 1 42.94 71.73 66.84
C MET A 1 42.13 70.52 66.41
N PRO A 2 40.80 70.63 66.23
CA PRO A 2 40.00 69.59 65.60
C PRO A 2 39.89 69.82 64.07
N LEU A 3 39.88 68.72 63.32
CA LEU A 3 39.71 68.68 61.85
C LEU A 3 38.30 69.09 61.42
N PRO A 4 38.12 69.69 60.21
CA PRO A 4 36.82 70.08 59.72
C PRO A 4 36.04 68.87 59.19
N GLU A 5 34.80 68.79 59.67
CA GLU A 5 33.78 67.80 59.37
C GLU A 5 33.34 67.87 57.90
N GLN A 6 33.54 66.77 57.17
CA GLN A 6 33.17 66.66 55.75
C GLN A 6 31.65 66.49 55.60
N ARG A 7 31.01 67.49 55.00
CA ARG A 7 29.61 67.49 54.57
C ARG A 7 29.33 66.36 53.56
N SER A 8 28.31 65.54 53.81
CA SER A 8 27.60 64.79 52.78
C SER A 8 26.33 65.53 52.36
N LEU A 9 26.32 66.04 51.13
CA LEU A 9 25.13 66.62 50.50
C LEU A 9 24.12 65.50 50.16
N PRO A 10 22.81 65.71 50.36
CA PRO A 10 21.79 64.76 49.94
C PRO A 10 21.76 64.72 48.41
N LEU A 11 21.96 63.52 47.85
CA LEU A 11 21.74 63.27 46.43
C LEU A 11 20.29 63.63 46.11
N THR A 12 20.18 64.70 45.31
CA THR A 12 18.96 65.25 44.77
C THR A 12 18.25 64.23 43.89
N SER A 13 16.92 64.24 43.97
CA SER A 13 15.96 63.42 43.26
C SER A 13 15.84 63.78 41.77
N VAL A 14 16.96 63.82 41.06
CA VAL A 14 17.01 64.21 39.66
C VAL A 14 17.15 62.93 38.80
N ASP A 15 16.31 62.86 37.77
CA ASP A 15 16.33 61.91 36.65
C ASP A 15 15.71 60.51 36.85
N ARG A 16 14.44 60.46 37.25
CA ARG A 16 13.57 59.29 36.97
C ARG A 16 12.57 59.50 35.83
N ALA A 17 12.59 60.65 35.18
CA ALA A 17 11.69 60.98 34.07
C ALA A 17 12.49 61.09 32.77
N LEU A 18 12.72 59.96 32.09
CA LEU A 18 13.02 59.85 30.65
C LEU A 18 13.39 58.39 30.23
N LEU A 19 12.87 57.36 30.93
CA LEU A 19 12.97 56.01 30.37
C LEU A 19 11.97 55.90 29.20
N PRO A 20 12.43 55.66 27.95
CA PRO A 20 11.53 55.51 26.82
C PRO A 20 10.54 54.38 27.12
N PRO A 21 9.27 54.52 26.72
CA PRO A 21 8.27 53.48 26.96
C PRO A 21 8.83 52.16 26.43
N LYS A 22 8.92 51.15 27.30
CA LYS A 22 9.28 49.78 26.93
C LYS A 22 8.35 49.40 25.77
N ARG A 23 8.86 49.49 24.54
CA ARG A 23 8.18 49.02 23.33
C ARG A 23 8.03 47.53 23.53
N HIS A 24 6.88 47.11 24.07
CA HIS A 24 6.51 45.72 24.17
C HIS A 24 6.62 45.13 22.76
N GLN A 25 7.59 44.22 22.60
CA GLN A 25 7.83 43.44 21.39
C GLN A 25 6.58 42.62 21.05
N ARG A 26 5.59 43.25 20.41
CA ARG A 26 4.37 42.60 19.91
C ARG A 26 4.55 42.05 18.48
N ARG A 27 5.78 42.01 17.96
CA ARG A 27 6.08 41.64 16.56
C ARG A 27 6.31 40.15 16.30
N GLY A 28 6.33 39.29 17.33
CA GLY A 28 6.66 37.86 17.15
C GLY A 28 5.50 36.90 16.85
N ARG A 29 4.23 37.29 17.00
CA ARG A 29 3.11 36.34 17.00
C ARG A 29 2.41 36.12 15.65
N LEU A 30 2.41 37.13 14.77
CA LEU A 30 1.78 37.02 13.43
C LEU A 30 2.43 35.97 12.51
N PRO A 31 3.77 35.86 12.38
CA PRO A 31 4.37 34.86 11.51
C PRO A 31 4.13 33.43 12.01
N LEU A 32 4.10 33.23 13.33
CA LEU A 32 3.80 31.92 13.93
C LEU A 32 2.35 31.49 13.65
N LEU A 33 1.38 32.40 13.76
CA LEU A 33 -0.02 32.12 13.44
C LEU A 33 -0.18 31.73 11.97
N TYR A 34 0.48 32.45 11.06
CA TYR A 34 0.44 32.12 9.63
C TYR A 34 1.03 30.74 9.33
N LEU A 35 2.18 30.40 9.94
CA LEU A 35 2.80 29.09 9.78
C LEU A 35 1.89 27.96 10.28
N LEU A 36 1.23 28.17 11.43
CA LEU A 36 0.31 27.19 12.00
C LEU A 36 -0.94 26.99 11.13
N LEU A 37 -1.49 28.07 10.57
CA LEU A 37 -2.60 28.00 9.62
C LEU A 37 -2.21 27.28 8.32
N LEU A 38 -1.01 27.53 7.81
CA LEU A 38 -0.49 26.86 6.62
C LEU A 38 -0.29 25.36 6.86
N LEU A 39 0.25 24.99 8.02
CA LEU A 39 0.41 23.59 8.41
C LEU A 39 -0.95 22.89 8.57
N LEU A 40 -1.92 23.54 9.22
CA LEU A 40 -3.27 23.00 9.38
C LEU A 40 -3.98 22.81 8.02
N SER A 41 -3.87 23.80 7.13
CA SER A 41 -4.43 23.75 5.78
C SER A 41 -3.81 22.62 4.97
N SER A 42 -2.48 22.47 5.03
CA SER A 42 -1.75 21.38 4.38
C SER A 42 -2.21 20.01 4.89
N MET A 43 -2.25 19.81 6.21
CA MET A 43 -2.71 18.56 6.82
C MET A 43 -4.15 18.21 6.43
N THR A 44 -5.04 19.20 6.42
CA THR A 44 -6.44 19.01 6.02
C THR A 44 -6.53 18.59 4.55
N THR A 45 -5.76 19.24 3.67
CA THR A 45 -5.72 18.90 2.24
C THR A 45 -5.20 17.47 2.03
N CYS A 46 -4.11 17.09 2.72
CA CYS A 46 -3.59 15.73 2.67
C CYS A 46 -4.60 14.68 3.17
N MET A 47 -5.36 14.99 4.24
CA MET A 47 -6.42 14.12 4.74
C MET A 47 -7.54 13.94 3.71
N VAL A 48 -8.03 15.03 3.12
CA VAL A 48 -9.09 14.98 2.09
C VAL A 48 -8.63 14.17 0.89
N VAL A 49 -7.42 14.41 0.39
CA VAL A 49 -6.84 13.64 -0.74
C VAL A 49 -6.75 12.16 -0.38
N SER A 50 -6.26 11.82 0.82
CA SER A 50 -6.17 10.43 1.28
C SER A 50 -7.54 9.75 1.36
N ILE A 51 -8.56 10.43 1.87
CA ILE A 51 -9.94 9.92 1.92
C ILE A 51 -10.48 9.70 0.50
N MET A 52 -10.32 10.67 -0.39
CA MET A 52 -10.75 10.56 -1.79
C MET A 52 -10.07 9.41 -2.51
N GLN A 53 -8.76 9.21 -2.29
CA GLN A 53 -8.02 8.08 -2.82
C GLN A 53 -8.58 6.75 -2.31
N ARG A 54 -8.80 6.61 -1.00
CA ARG A 54 -9.39 5.39 -0.40
C ARG A 54 -10.78 5.09 -0.96
N MET A 55 -11.64 6.10 -1.09
CA MET A 55 -12.96 5.95 -1.70
C MET A 55 -12.88 5.53 -3.17
N SER A 56 -11.93 6.08 -3.93
CA SER A 56 -11.71 5.71 -5.34
C SER A 56 -11.24 4.24 -5.47
N LEU A 57 -10.30 3.81 -4.62
CA LEU A 57 -9.84 2.43 -4.58
C LEU A 57 -10.97 1.46 -4.19
N GLU A 58 -11.78 1.83 -3.20
CA GLU A 58 -12.93 1.02 -2.78
C GLU A 58 -14.00 0.91 -3.87
N ALA A 59 -14.33 2.01 -4.54
CA ALA A 59 -15.24 2.00 -5.69
C ALA A 59 -14.71 1.12 -6.84
N THR A 60 -13.40 1.19 -7.08
CA THR A 60 -12.73 0.35 -8.09
C THR A 60 -12.78 -1.13 -7.71
N LEU A 61 -12.49 -1.46 -6.45
CA LEU A 61 -12.57 -2.81 -5.91
C LEU A 61 -13.97 -3.41 -6.08
N LEU A 62 -15.00 -2.67 -5.68
CA LEU A 62 -16.39 -3.09 -5.79
C LEU A 62 -16.78 -3.30 -7.26
N ARG A 63 -16.34 -2.42 -8.17
CA ARG A 63 -16.57 -2.60 -9.62
C ARG A 63 -15.90 -3.87 -10.14
N VAL A 64 -14.64 -4.13 -9.81
CA VAL A 64 -13.90 -5.32 -10.27
C VAL A 64 -14.59 -6.61 -9.82
N VAL A 65 -15.00 -6.67 -8.55
CA VAL A 65 -15.72 -7.82 -8.00
C VAL A 65 -17.09 -7.98 -8.67
N GLN A 66 -17.81 -6.87 -8.89
CA GLN A 66 -19.09 -6.89 -9.59
C GLN A 66 -18.93 -7.37 -11.03
N ASP A 67 -17.91 -6.92 -11.73
CA ASP A 67 -17.60 -7.34 -13.10
C ASP A 67 -17.30 -8.85 -13.15
N LEU A 68 -16.49 -9.36 -12.21
CA LEU A 68 -16.17 -10.79 -12.11
C LEU A 68 -17.38 -11.66 -11.81
N ARG A 69 -18.36 -11.15 -11.06
CA ARG A 69 -19.62 -11.88 -10.80
C ARG A 69 -20.44 -12.12 -12.07
N HIS A 70 -20.32 -11.24 -13.06
CA HIS A 70 -21.07 -11.31 -14.32
C HIS A 70 -20.20 -11.73 -15.51
N ALA A 71 -18.89 -11.89 -15.30
CA ALA A 71 -17.95 -12.28 -16.34
C ALA A 71 -18.17 -13.74 -16.76
N THR A 72 -17.99 -13.99 -18.06
CA THR A 72 -17.82 -15.35 -18.57
C THR A 72 -16.42 -15.82 -18.18
N LEU A 73 -16.34 -16.96 -17.49
CA LEU A 73 -15.08 -17.55 -17.03
C LEU A 73 -14.69 -18.69 -17.98
N LEU A 74 -13.58 -18.50 -18.68
CA LEU A 74 -13.06 -19.43 -19.68
C LEU A 74 -11.88 -20.20 -19.10
N HIS A 75 -11.94 -21.53 -19.07
CA HIS A 75 -10.83 -22.36 -18.59
C HIS A 75 -9.78 -22.47 -19.69
N GLY A 76 -8.52 -22.16 -19.34
CA GLY A 76 -7.36 -22.38 -20.19
C GLY A 76 -6.73 -23.74 -19.93
N GLU A 77 -5.99 -24.25 -20.91
CA GLU A 77 -5.28 -25.53 -20.85
C GLU A 77 -4.16 -25.56 -19.79
N ASN A 78 -3.66 -24.39 -19.40
CA ASN A 78 -2.61 -24.23 -18.39
C ASN A 78 -3.15 -24.14 -16.94
N GLY A 79 -4.43 -24.45 -16.72
CA GLY A 79 -5.07 -24.37 -15.41
C GLY A 79 -5.43 -22.94 -14.96
N LEU A 80 -5.16 -21.93 -15.79
CA LEU A 80 -5.63 -20.56 -15.56
C LEU A 80 -7.07 -20.39 -16.06
N VAL A 81 -7.80 -19.50 -15.42
CA VAL A 81 -9.16 -19.12 -15.82
C VAL A 81 -9.14 -17.67 -16.29
N HIS A 82 -9.45 -17.44 -17.56
CA HIS A 82 -9.60 -16.10 -18.11
C HIS A 82 -11.00 -15.56 -17.79
N ALA A 83 -11.06 -14.46 -17.05
CA ALA A 83 -12.30 -13.71 -16.85
C ALA A 83 -12.54 -12.74 -18.03
N ALA A 84 -13.52 -13.04 -18.88
CA ALA A 84 -13.89 -12.17 -19.99
C ALA A 84 -14.67 -10.94 -19.48
N ILE A 85 -13.93 -9.95 -18.97
CA ILE A 85 -14.46 -8.67 -18.50
C ILE A 85 -14.43 -7.68 -19.66
N GLN A 86 -15.56 -7.06 -19.98
CA GLN A 86 -15.60 -6.00 -21.00
C GLN A 86 -14.95 -4.73 -20.43
N ARG A 87 -13.69 -4.45 -20.79
CA ARG A 87 -13.01 -3.19 -20.46
C ARG A 87 -12.72 -2.36 -21.70
N PRO A 88 -13.04 -1.05 -21.71
CA PRO A 88 -12.71 -0.19 -22.83
C PRO A 88 -11.21 0.14 -22.87
N ARG A 89 -10.57 -0.15 -24.02
CA ARG A 89 -9.32 0.44 -24.54
C ARG A 89 -8.11 0.48 -23.60
N VAL A 90 -7.47 -0.67 -23.33
CA VAL A 90 -6.07 -0.75 -22.85
C VAL A 90 -5.33 -1.86 -23.63
N SER A 91 -3.99 -1.85 -23.65
CA SER A 91 -3.12 -2.86 -24.27
C SER A 91 -3.52 -4.31 -23.93
N SER A 92 -3.57 -5.20 -24.93
CA SER A 92 -4.21 -6.52 -24.82
C SER A 92 -3.48 -7.53 -23.93
N ALA A 93 -2.14 -7.54 -23.90
CA ALA A 93 -1.37 -8.62 -23.26
C ALA A 93 -1.32 -8.52 -21.72
N MET A 94 -1.08 -7.34 -21.15
CA MET A 94 -1.10 -7.16 -19.69
C MET A 94 -2.51 -7.28 -19.12
N LEU A 95 -3.53 -6.89 -19.88
CA LEU A 95 -4.92 -7.15 -19.49
C LEU A 95 -5.24 -8.63 -19.51
N ASP A 96 -4.63 -9.41 -20.40
CA ASP A 96 -4.85 -10.86 -20.44
C ASP A 96 -4.29 -11.57 -19.19
N SER A 97 -3.07 -11.24 -18.76
CA SER A 97 -2.54 -11.75 -17.48
C SER A 97 -3.40 -11.31 -16.30
N GLU A 98 -3.84 -10.05 -16.29
CA GLU A 98 -4.71 -9.52 -15.24
C GLU A 98 -6.03 -10.29 -15.15
N CYS A 99 -6.71 -10.47 -16.29
CA CYS A 99 -7.96 -11.22 -16.37
C CYS A 99 -7.80 -12.70 -16.03
N LYS A 100 -6.65 -13.30 -16.38
CA LYS A 100 -6.30 -14.68 -16.01
C LYS A 100 -6.09 -14.81 -14.50
N VAL A 101 -5.35 -13.90 -13.88
CA VAL A 101 -5.16 -13.93 -12.42
C VAL A 101 -6.48 -13.69 -11.71
N LEU A 102 -7.25 -12.67 -12.10
CA LEU A 102 -8.55 -12.39 -11.49
C LEU A 102 -9.52 -13.58 -11.62
N GLY A 103 -9.64 -14.18 -12.81
CA GLY A 103 -10.52 -15.32 -13.03
C GLY A 103 -10.07 -16.56 -12.25
N THR A 104 -8.76 -16.84 -12.22
CA THR A 104 -8.19 -17.98 -11.49
C THR A 104 -8.40 -17.84 -9.99
N LEU A 105 -8.07 -16.68 -9.42
CA LEU A 105 -8.26 -16.43 -8.00
C LEU A 105 -9.74 -16.51 -7.63
N TYR A 106 -10.61 -15.87 -8.42
CA TYR A 106 -12.04 -15.83 -8.15
C TYR A 106 -12.70 -17.21 -8.25
N LEU A 107 -12.37 -18.01 -9.27
CA LEU A 107 -13.02 -19.31 -9.48
C LEU A 107 -12.35 -20.45 -8.72
N HIS A 108 -11.03 -20.57 -8.80
CA HIS A 108 -10.29 -21.74 -8.29
C HIS A 108 -9.76 -21.56 -6.88
N LEU A 109 -9.36 -20.35 -6.48
CA LEU A 109 -8.79 -20.14 -5.15
C LEU A 109 -9.87 -19.86 -4.10
N VAL A 110 -10.76 -18.92 -4.37
CA VAL A 110 -11.76 -18.48 -3.38
C VAL A 110 -13.18 -18.99 -3.64
N ASP A 111 -13.38 -19.86 -4.64
CA ASP A 111 -14.70 -20.42 -5.00
C ASP A 111 -15.83 -19.38 -5.02
N ARG A 112 -15.60 -18.30 -5.77
CA ARG A 112 -16.49 -17.15 -5.96
C ARG A 112 -16.83 -16.38 -4.68
N GLN A 113 -16.10 -16.58 -3.59
CA GLN A 113 -16.27 -15.83 -2.36
C GLN A 113 -15.68 -14.41 -2.49
N SER A 114 -16.54 -13.46 -2.87
CA SER A 114 -16.17 -12.07 -3.12
C SER A 114 -15.42 -11.41 -1.96
N HIS A 115 -15.79 -11.70 -0.71
CA HIS A 115 -15.15 -11.10 0.46
C HIS A 115 -13.67 -11.51 0.61
N LEU A 116 -13.35 -12.78 0.34
CA LEU A 116 -11.95 -13.24 0.34
C LEU A 116 -11.18 -12.61 -0.81
N LEU A 117 -11.75 -12.58 -2.02
CA LEU A 117 -11.11 -11.93 -3.16
C LEU A 117 -10.81 -10.45 -2.86
N MET A 118 -11.73 -9.75 -2.20
CA MET A 118 -11.52 -8.35 -1.82
C MET A 118 -10.31 -8.17 -0.90
N GLU A 119 -10.13 -9.05 0.08
CA GLU A 119 -8.96 -9.01 0.97
C GLU A 119 -7.66 -9.30 0.20
N ILE A 120 -7.69 -10.26 -0.72
CA ILE A 120 -6.55 -10.55 -1.61
C ILE A 120 -6.17 -9.30 -2.43
N LEU A 121 -7.15 -8.64 -3.07
CA LEU A 121 -6.92 -7.45 -3.91
C LEU A 121 -6.52 -6.20 -3.10
N ARG A 122 -6.83 -6.20 -1.79
CA ARG A 122 -6.33 -5.22 -0.82
C ARG A 122 -4.91 -5.51 -0.32
N GLY A 123 -4.26 -6.55 -0.86
CA GLY A 123 -2.87 -6.88 -0.58
C GLY A 123 -2.68 -7.83 0.59
N ALA A 124 -3.68 -8.65 0.94
CA ALA A 124 -3.48 -9.70 1.93
C ALA A 124 -2.26 -10.57 1.59
N HIS A 125 -1.48 -10.92 2.61
CA HIS A 125 -0.49 -11.99 2.49
C HIS A 125 -1.23 -13.34 2.53
N VAL A 126 -1.32 -13.99 1.38
CA VAL A 126 -2.08 -15.23 1.20
C VAL A 126 -1.16 -16.43 1.30
N VAL A 127 -1.59 -17.47 2.00
CA VAL A 127 -0.95 -18.79 2.00
C VAL A 127 -1.98 -19.82 1.54
N VAL A 128 -1.67 -20.55 0.48
CA VAL A 128 -2.51 -21.64 -0.02
C VAL A 128 -2.04 -22.94 0.62
N ALA A 129 -2.75 -23.38 1.66
CA ALA A 129 -2.34 -24.54 2.46
C ALA A 129 -2.48 -25.83 1.68
N ASP A 130 -1.45 -26.69 1.78
CA ASP A 130 -1.38 -28.03 1.22
C ASP A 130 -1.38 -28.09 -0.32
N ASP A 131 -1.04 -26.98 -1.00
CA ASP A 131 -1.00 -26.91 -2.47
C ASP A 131 0.33 -27.38 -3.08
N ARG A 132 1.35 -27.60 -2.24
CA ARG A 132 2.70 -28.06 -2.62
C ARG A 132 3.37 -27.21 -3.72
N GLY A 133 3.12 -25.91 -3.73
CA GLY A 133 3.77 -24.97 -4.65
C GLY A 133 2.99 -24.78 -5.96
N TYR A 134 1.81 -25.38 -6.08
CA TYR A 134 0.98 -25.29 -7.28
C TYR A 134 0.69 -23.83 -7.69
N TYR A 135 0.20 -23.00 -6.77
CA TYR A 135 -0.09 -21.59 -7.09
C TYR A 135 1.17 -20.75 -7.30
N TYR A 136 2.27 -21.09 -6.64
CA TYR A 136 3.57 -20.45 -6.86
C TYR A 136 4.01 -20.64 -8.32
N ASP A 137 4.02 -21.88 -8.81
CA ASP A 137 4.39 -22.18 -10.21
C ASP A 137 3.39 -21.58 -11.21
N LEU A 138 2.08 -21.66 -10.90
CA LEU A 138 1.02 -21.14 -11.76
C LEU A 138 1.10 -19.61 -11.92
N LEU A 139 1.25 -18.89 -10.81
CA LEU A 139 1.28 -17.43 -10.80
C LEU A 139 2.61 -16.86 -11.29
N GLN A 140 3.73 -17.54 -11.05
CA GLN A 140 5.03 -17.16 -11.60
C GLN A 140 4.98 -17.10 -13.14
N ASN A 141 4.27 -18.01 -13.77
CA ASN A 141 4.29 -18.19 -15.23
C ASN A 141 3.17 -17.44 -15.97
N VAL A 142 2.31 -16.68 -15.29
CA VAL A 142 1.09 -16.12 -15.90
C VAL A 142 1.34 -15.05 -16.97
N SER A 143 2.37 -14.21 -16.83
CA SER A 143 2.66 -13.12 -17.78
C SER A 143 3.96 -13.31 -18.58
N GLY A 144 4.76 -14.34 -18.25
CA GLY A 144 6.09 -14.55 -18.84
C GLY A 144 7.12 -13.46 -18.51
N GLN A 145 6.77 -12.48 -17.66
CA GLN A 145 7.61 -11.33 -17.29
C GLN A 145 8.07 -11.39 -15.82
N ALA A 146 8.03 -12.57 -15.21
CA ALA A 146 8.49 -12.75 -13.84
C ALA A 146 9.99 -12.45 -13.72
N TYR A 147 10.38 -11.74 -12.67
CA TYR A 147 11.77 -11.49 -12.33
C TYR A 147 12.04 -11.81 -10.87
N ALA A 148 13.24 -12.29 -10.59
CA ALA A 148 13.65 -12.63 -9.23
C ALA A 148 13.71 -11.36 -8.37
N ARG A 149 13.18 -11.45 -7.15
CA ARG A 149 13.17 -10.35 -6.19
C ARG A 149 13.40 -10.89 -4.77
N ILE A 150 13.87 -10.03 -3.88
CA ILE A 150 13.89 -10.31 -2.43
C ILE A 150 12.84 -9.40 -1.80
N SER A 151 11.93 -9.97 -1.01
CA SER A 151 10.99 -9.22 -0.17
C SER A 151 11.32 -9.42 1.31
N SER A 152 10.62 -8.69 2.18
CA SER A 152 10.67 -8.87 3.64
C SER A 152 10.05 -10.20 4.10
N HIS A 153 9.30 -10.89 3.24
CA HIS A 153 8.66 -12.15 3.57
C HIS A 153 9.63 -13.31 3.37
N TYR A 154 9.67 -14.23 4.34
CA TYR A 154 10.48 -15.43 4.23
C TYR A 154 9.95 -16.34 3.12
N SER A 155 10.87 -16.91 2.34
CA SER A 155 10.54 -17.92 1.32
C SER A 155 11.58 -19.04 1.34
N ALA A 156 11.11 -20.27 1.17
CA ALA A 156 11.97 -21.44 1.03
C ALA A 156 12.52 -21.56 -0.41
N ALA A 157 11.72 -21.20 -1.42
CA ALA A 157 12.13 -21.06 -2.81
C ALA A 157 12.50 -19.60 -3.16
N PRO A 158 13.17 -19.35 -4.30
CA PRO A 158 13.35 -17.99 -4.80
C PRO A 158 12.01 -17.25 -4.90
N GLN A 159 12.01 -15.95 -4.62
CA GLN A 159 10.80 -15.14 -4.75
C GLN A 159 10.79 -14.45 -6.10
N TYR A 160 9.59 -14.29 -6.65
CA TYR A 160 9.40 -13.63 -7.93
C TYR A 160 8.39 -12.50 -7.81
N ALA A 161 8.68 -11.41 -8.50
CA ALA A 161 7.71 -10.37 -8.81
C ALA A 161 7.20 -10.61 -10.22
N VAL A 162 5.88 -10.61 -10.38
CA VAL A 162 5.22 -10.86 -11.67
C VAL A 162 4.33 -9.67 -11.99
N PRO A 163 4.64 -8.89 -13.05
CA PRO A 163 3.78 -7.80 -13.49
C PRO A 163 2.41 -8.32 -13.93
N GLN A 164 1.33 -7.69 -13.45
CA GLN A 164 -0.06 -8.12 -13.67
C GLN A 164 -0.92 -7.13 -14.45
N GLY A 165 -0.41 -5.94 -14.73
CA GLY A 165 -1.14 -4.92 -15.50
C GLY A 165 -1.55 -3.71 -14.65
N PRO A 166 -2.34 -2.79 -15.22
CA PRO A 166 -2.58 -1.47 -14.64
C PRO A 166 -3.47 -1.48 -13.39
N LEU A 167 -4.29 -2.51 -13.16
CA LEU A 167 -5.13 -2.62 -11.98
C LEU A 167 -4.41 -3.33 -10.84
N LEU A 168 -3.71 -4.43 -11.15
CA LEU A 168 -3.09 -5.29 -10.14
C LEU A 168 -1.63 -4.95 -9.85
N ASP A 169 -1.00 -4.11 -10.68
CA ASP A 169 0.42 -3.75 -10.67
C ASP A 169 1.34 -4.97 -10.65
N THR A 170 1.71 -5.46 -9.47
CA THR A 170 2.65 -6.56 -9.28
C THR A 170 2.14 -7.56 -8.24
N ILE A 171 2.28 -8.85 -8.54
CA ILE A 171 2.12 -9.93 -7.56
C ILE A 171 3.50 -10.46 -7.15
N LEU A 172 3.74 -10.55 -5.85
CA LEU A 172 4.86 -11.27 -5.28
C LEU A 172 4.46 -12.70 -4.99
N VAL A 173 5.33 -13.65 -5.32
CA VAL A 173 5.12 -15.07 -5.07
C VAL A 173 6.35 -15.69 -4.41
N GLY A 174 6.11 -16.67 -3.54
CA GLY A 174 7.13 -17.50 -2.93
C GLY A 174 6.53 -18.77 -2.35
N THR A 175 7.34 -19.54 -1.61
CA THR A 175 6.89 -20.75 -0.93
C THR A 175 7.25 -20.73 0.55
N THR A 176 6.41 -21.36 1.37
CA THR A 176 6.69 -21.55 2.79
C THR A 176 7.68 -22.70 3.00
N ALA A 177 8.17 -22.88 4.23
CA ALA A 177 9.00 -24.03 4.60
C ALA A 177 8.32 -25.40 4.39
N ARG A 178 6.98 -25.44 4.25
CA ARG A 178 6.21 -26.66 3.95
C ARG A 178 5.98 -26.86 2.46
N ASN A 179 6.59 -26.03 1.62
CA ASN A 179 6.34 -25.94 0.19
C ASN A 179 4.90 -25.55 -0.16
N ASP A 180 4.18 -24.88 0.74
CA ASP A 180 2.90 -24.23 0.41
C ASP A 180 3.18 -22.93 -0.33
N SER A 181 2.38 -22.58 -1.33
CA SER A 181 2.49 -21.29 -2.02
C SER A 181 2.07 -20.15 -1.10
N TRP A 182 2.80 -19.05 -1.18
CA TRP A 182 2.32 -17.77 -0.69
C TRP A 182 2.41 -16.71 -1.79
N PHE A 183 1.51 -15.75 -1.74
CA PHE A 183 1.54 -14.61 -2.66
C PHE A 183 0.91 -13.36 -2.04
N GLN A 184 1.21 -12.21 -2.62
CA GLN A 184 0.69 -10.92 -2.21
C GLN A 184 0.70 -9.94 -3.37
N PHE A 185 -0.36 -9.15 -3.53
CA PHE A 185 -0.34 -7.99 -4.43
C PHE A 185 0.29 -6.78 -3.74
N GLU A 186 1.13 -6.07 -4.46
CA GLU A 186 1.73 -4.82 -3.99
C GLU A 186 1.04 -3.63 -4.63
N GLY A 187 0.72 -2.61 -3.83
CA GLY A 187 0.15 -1.36 -4.34
C GLY A 187 1.13 -0.44 -5.07
N ALA A 188 2.43 -0.77 -5.05
CA ALA A 188 3.46 -0.05 -5.82
C ALA A 188 4.68 -0.94 -6.05
N SER A 189 5.07 -1.10 -7.32
CA SER A 189 6.29 -1.81 -7.71
C SER A 189 7.56 -1.14 -7.15
N TRP A 190 8.50 -1.96 -6.63
CA TRP A 190 9.84 -1.49 -6.25
C TRP A 190 10.78 -1.51 -7.45
N ASP A 191 11.05 -0.34 -8.01
CA ASP A 191 12.05 -0.13 -9.06
C ASP A 191 12.65 1.28 -8.93
N PRO A 192 13.68 1.46 -8.09
CA PRO A 192 14.19 2.80 -7.76
C PRO A 192 14.85 3.50 -8.95
N PHE A 193 15.21 2.77 -10.01
CA PHE A 193 15.90 3.33 -11.17
C PHE A 193 14.92 3.68 -12.29
N ALA A 194 13.96 2.80 -12.61
CA ALA A 194 12.99 3.09 -13.68
C ALA A 194 11.73 3.80 -13.18
N LYS A 195 11.35 3.60 -11.90
CA LYS A 195 10.13 4.15 -11.29
C LYS A 195 10.40 4.75 -9.89
N PRO A 196 11.13 5.87 -9.82
CA PRO A 196 11.54 6.46 -8.54
C PRO A 196 10.35 6.92 -7.68
N VAL A 197 9.26 7.38 -8.32
CA VAL A 197 8.03 7.80 -7.61
C VAL A 197 7.33 6.60 -6.97
N ASP A 198 7.15 5.51 -7.72
CA ASP A 198 6.53 4.28 -7.20
C ASP A 198 7.38 3.68 -6.09
N SER A 199 8.71 3.78 -6.19
CA SER A 199 9.62 3.34 -5.13
C SER A 199 9.51 4.18 -3.87
N ALA A 200 9.31 5.50 -3.99
CA ALA A 200 9.04 6.35 -2.83
C ALA A 200 7.69 6.00 -2.18
N LEU A 201 6.65 5.74 -2.99
CA LEU A 201 5.36 5.26 -2.50
C LEU A 201 5.49 3.89 -1.82
N HIS A 202 6.31 3.00 -2.35
CA HIS A 202 6.61 1.71 -1.75
C HIS A 202 7.25 1.85 -0.35
N VAL A 203 8.18 2.81 -0.16
CA VAL A 203 8.71 3.12 1.18
C VAL A 203 7.61 3.63 2.12
N LEU A 204 6.71 4.49 1.62
CA LEU A 204 5.57 4.96 2.42
C LEU A 204 4.63 3.81 2.81
N HIS A 205 4.38 2.85 1.91
CA HIS A 205 3.62 1.64 2.22
C HIS A 205 4.31 0.79 3.28
N TYR A 206 5.64 0.64 3.22
CA TYR A 206 6.41 -0.05 4.26
C TYR A 206 6.32 0.66 5.62
N LEU A 207 6.33 2.00 5.64
CA LEU A 207 6.11 2.77 6.87
C LEU A 207 4.68 2.58 7.40
N GLU A 208 3.67 2.55 6.52
CA GLU A 208 2.28 2.28 6.91
C GLU A 208 2.16 0.87 7.53
N TYR A 209 2.76 -0.15 6.91
CA TYR A 209 2.83 -1.49 7.48
C TYR A 209 3.52 -1.49 8.84
N SER A 210 4.65 -0.81 8.97
CA SER A 210 5.42 -0.75 10.23
C SER A 210 4.65 -0.08 11.37
N LEU A 211 3.82 0.93 11.05
CA LEU A 211 3.05 1.69 12.05
C LEU A 211 1.68 1.08 12.36
N ARG A 212 0.99 0.53 11.36
CA ARG A 212 -0.41 0.07 11.47
C ARG A 212 -0.54 -1.45 11.47
N GLY A 213 0.48 -2.19 11.06
CA GLY A 213 0.44 -3.64 10.94
C GLY A 213 -0.54 -4.12 9.86
N VAL A 214 -0.69 -3.36 8.77
CA VAL A 214 -1.57 -3.71 7.63
C VAL A 214 -0.76 -3.78 6.34
N GLN A 215 -1.13 -4.67 5.44
CA GLN A 215 -0.56 -4.73 4.10
C GLN A 215 -1.26 -3.72 3.17
N VAL A 216 -0.54 -3.21 2.18
CA VAL A 216 -1.05 -2.26 1.18
C VAL A 216 -1.01 -2.89 -0.20
N GLY A 217 -2.17 -3.21 -0.74
CA GLY A 217 -2.36 -3.71 -2.09
C GLY A 217 -2.84 -2.64 -3.07
N PRO A 218 -3.05 -3.01 -4.33
CA PRO A 218 -3.47 -2.09 -5.38
C PRO A 218 -4.85 -1.47 -5.12
N LEU A 219 -5.75 -2.19 -4.44
CA LEU A 219 -7.14 -1.76 -4.23
C LEU A 219 -7.50 -1.54 -2.75
N GLY A 220 -6.50 -1.25 -1.92
CA GLY A 220 -6.69 -0.86 -0.52
C GLY A 220 -5.68 -1.48 0.43
N THR A 221 -6.10 -1.69 1.68
CA THR A 221 -5.25 -2.26 2.73
C THR A 221 -5.92 -3.49 3.35
N SER A 222 -5.14 -4.50 3.71
CA SER A 222 -5.63 -5.71 4.38
C SER A 222 -4.95 -5.93 5.74
N ALA A 223 -5.68 -6.49 6.71
CA ALA A 223 -5.15 -6.88 8.01
C ALA A 223 -4.34 -8.20 7.97
N PHE A 224 -4.41 -8.94 6.87
CA PHE A 224 -3.69 -10.21 6.70
C PHE A 224 -2.23 -9.96 6.33
N THR A 225 -1.35 -10.10 7.31
CA THR A 225 0.10 -9.92 7.18
C THR A 225 0.83 -11.26 7.14
N ASP A 226 2.15 -11.25 7.03
CA ASP A 226 3.01 -12.42 7.20
C ASP A 226 2.90 -13.10 8.57
N LYS A 227 2.61 -12.31 9.61
CA LYS A 227 2.38 -12.84 10.97
C LYS A 227 1.03 -13.51 11.11
N THR A 228 0.02 -12.99 10.41
CA THR A 228 -1.36 -13.50 10.42
C THR A 228 -1.88 -13.62 8.99
N PRO A 229 -1.40 -14.61 8.22
CA PRO A 229 -1.74 -14.75 6.80
C PRO A 229 -3.21 -15.09 6.59
N LEU A 230 -3.74 -14.69 5.43
CA LEU A 230 -4.98 -15.24 4.92
C LEU A 230 -4.71 -16.66 4.43
N ARG A 231 -5.12 -17.65 5.21
CA ARG A 231 -4.93 -19.07 4.88
C ARG A 231 -6.15 -19.61 4.14
N ILE A 232 -5.90 -20.13 2.95
CA ILE A 232 -6.93 -20.74 2.10
C ILE A 232 -6.55 -22.20 1.88
N ALA A 233 -7.48 -23.11 2.12
CA ALA A 233 -7.23 -24.54 1.88
C ALA A 233 -7.20 -24.82 0.38
N PHE A 234 -6.21 -25.59 -0.08
CA PHE A 234 -6.16 -26.03 -1.47
C PHE A 234 -7.34 -26.95 -1.80
N ALA A 235 -8.15 -26.55 -2.77
CA ALA A 235 -9.17 -27.38 -3.36
C ALA A 235 -8.66 -27.85 -4.74
N PRO A 236 -8.47 -29.16 -4.96
CA PRO A 236 -8.02 -29.66 -6.26
C PRO A 236 -9.01 -29.24 -7.35
N ILE A 237 -8.49 -28.71 -8.46
CA ILE A 237 -9.31 -28.42 -9.63
C ILE A 237 -9.92 -29.75 -10.12
N PRO A 238 -11.24 -29.85 -10.32
CA PRO A 238 -11.86 -31.09 -10.77
C PRO A 238 -11.25 -31.59 -12.10
N PRO A 239 -11.03 -32.91 -12.28
CA PRO A 239 -10.37 -33.48 -13.47
C PRO A 239 -11.02 -33.11 -14.81
N ARG A 240 -12.33 -32.83 -14.81
CA ARG A 240 -13.08 -32.37 -15.99
C ARG A 240 -12.58 -31.04 -16.57
N PHE A 241 -11.76 -30.31 -15.84
CA PHE A 241 -11.14 -29.07 -16.27
C PHE A 241 -9.64 -29.23 -16.59
N MET A 242 -9.07 -30.44 -16.41
CA MET A 242 -7.67 -30.74 -16.71
C MET A 242 -7.45 -31.35 -18.11
N PHE A 243 -8.51 -31.73 -18.83
CA PHE A 243 -8.41 -32.40 -20.13
C PHE A 243 -9.41 -31.84 -21.13
N VAL A 244 -8.99 -30.83 -21.89
CA VAL A 244 -9.46 -30.62 -23.26
C VAL A 244 -8.18 -30.61 -24.09
N HIS A 245 -7.86 -31.77 -24.67
CA HIS A 245 -6.77 -31.93 -25.63
C HIS A 245 -7.23 -31.52 -27.03
#